data_AF-A0A7L2Z5P8-F1
#
_entry.id   AF-A0A7L2Z5P8-F1
#
_cell.length_a   1.000
_cell.length_b   1.000
_cell.length_c   1.000
_cell.angle_alpha   90.00
_cell.angle_beta   90.00
_cell.angle_gamma   90.00
#
_symmetry.space_group_name_H-M   'P 1'
#
loop_
_entity.id
_entity.type
_entity.pdbx_description
1 polymer ?
#
loop_
_entity_poly.entity_id
_entity_poly.type
_entity_poly.pdbx_seq_one_letter_code
_entity_poly.pdbx_strand_id
1 'polypeptide(L)'
;IQQVFKQLFYMINAVALNNLLLRKDVCSWSTGMQLRFNISQLEEWLRGKNLQQSGAAQTLEPLIQAAQLLQLKKKTSEDAEAICSLCTSLTTQQV
;
A
#
# COMPACT_ATOMS: atom_id res chain seq x y z
N ILE A 1 -4.04 17.92 15.56
CA ILE A 1 -3.10 16.78 15.65
C ILE A 1 -3.46 15.65 14.69
N GLN A 2 -4.72 15.17 14.63
CA GLN A 2 -5.12 14.10 13.70
C GLN A 2 -4.76 14.38 12.22
N GLN A 3 -4.99 15.60 11.73
CA GLN A 3 -4.62 16.00 10.37
C GLN A 3 -3.11 15.89 10.09
N VAL A 4 -2.26 16.13 11.10
CA VAL A 4 -0.80 15.99 10.96
C VAL A 4 -0.45 14.52 10.69
N PHE A 5 -1.04 13.59 11.44
CA PHE A 5 -0.81 12.16 11.23
C PHE A 5 -1.38 11.66 9.90
N LYS A 6 -2.55 12.16 9.50
CA LYS A 6 -3.10 11.88 8.17
C LYS A 6 -2.15 12.33 7.06
N GLN A 7 -1.59 13.53 7.16
CA GLN A 7 -0.64 14.04 6.18
C GLN A 7 0.70 13.28 6.20
N LEU A 8 1.20 12.89 7.38
CA LEU A 8 2.41 12.08 7.51
C LEU A 8 2.23 10.70 6.85
N PHE A 9 1.09 10.05 7.07
CA PHE A 9 0.81 8.75 6.45
C PHE A 9 0.65 8.85 4.94
N TYR A 10 0.02 9.93 4.46
CA TYR A 10 -0.03 10.23 3.03
C TYR A 10 1.38 10.39 2.43
N MET A 11 2.29 11.08 3.12
CA MET A 11 3.69 11.22 2.69
C MET A 11 4.43 9.87 2.68
N ILE A 12 4.23 9.03 3.70
CA ILE A 12 4.80 7.67 3.75
C ILE A 12 4.32 6.86 2.54
N ASN A 13 3.01 6.87 2.27
CA ASN A 13 2.41 6.21 1.10
C ASN A 13 3.04 6.71 -0.20
N ALA A 14 3.07 8.03 -0.43
CA ALA A 14 3.57 8.63 -1.66
C ALA A 14 5.05 8.32 -1.89
N VAL A 15 5.90 8.46 -0.86
CA VAL A 15 7.33 8.19 -0.97
C VAL A 15 7.60 6.70 -1.21
N ALA A 16 6.94 5.81 -0.47
CA ALA A 16 7.13 4.37 -0.63
C ALA A 16 6.65 3.90 -2.01
N LEU A 17 5.47 4.33 -2.44
CA LEU A 17 4.90 3.96 -3.74
C LEU A 17 5.76 4.50 -4.89
N ASN A 18 6.20 5.75 -4.83
CA ASN A 18 7.10 6.31 -5.85
C ASN A 18 8.43 5.55 -5.92
N ASN A 19 8.99 5.14 -4.78
CA ASN A 19 10.19 4.32 -4.78
C ASN A 19 9.96 2.97 -5.48
N LEU A 20 8.83 2.31 -5.25
CA LEU A 20 8.48 1.07 -5.95
C LEU A 20 8.35 1.30 -7.47
N LEU A 21 7.63 2.35 -7.87
CA LEU A 21 7.38 2.64 -9.30
C LEU A 21 8.64 3.04 -10.07
N LEU A 22 9.58 3.73 -9.41
CA LEU A 22 10.82 4.21 -10.05
C LEU A 22 11.95 3.17 -10.04
N ARG A 23 11.86 2.12 -9.21
CA ARG A 23 12.94 1.16 -9.00
C ARG A 23 12.47 -0.28 -9.23
N LYS A 24 12.89 -0.86 -10.36
CA LYS A 24 12.53 -2.24 -10.73
C LYS A 24 13.11 -3.30 -9.78
N ASP A 25 14.25 -3.02 -9.16
CA ASP A 25 14.95 -3.96 -8.26
C ASP A 25 14.20 -4.23 -6.95
N VAL A 26 13.27 -3.35 -6.57
CA VAL A 26 12.47 -3.51 -5.35
C VAL A 26 11.09 -4.12 -5.61
N CYS A 27 10.67 -4.32 -6.87
CA CYS A 27 9.38 -4.92 -7.20
C CYS A 27 9.42 -6.46 -7.12
N SER A 28 9.41 -6.99 -5.90
CA SER A 28 9.51 -8.43 -5.64
C SER A 28 8.44 -8.93 -4.65
N TRP A 29 8.21 -10.24 -4.65
CA TRP A 29 7.28 -10.87 -3.71
C TRP A 29 7.69 -10.65 -2.24
N SER A 30 8.99 -10.73 -1.93
CA SER A 30 9.51 -10.48 -0.58
C SER A 30 9.32 -9.03 -0.16
N THR A 31 9.50 -8.07 -1.08
CA THR A 31 9.17 -6.66 -0.82
C THR A 31 7.68 -6.49 -0.48
N GLY A 32 6.79 -7.18 -1.19
CA GLY A 32 5.36 -7.18 -0.88
C GLY A 32 5.07 -7.66 0.55
N MET A 33 5.71 -8.75 0.98
CA MET A 33 5.58 -9.25 2.36
C MET A 33 6.08 -8.23 3.39
N GLN A 34 7.26 -7.64 3.15
CA GLN A 34 7.83 -6.64 4.04
C GLN A 34 6.94 -5.40 4.15
N LEU A 35 6.37 -4.93 3.04
CA LEU A 35 5.45 -3.79 3.02
C LEU A 35 4.19 -4.08 3.84
N ARG A 36 3.59 -5.27 3.69
CA ARG A 36 2.41 -5.67 4.48
C ARG A 36 2.70 -5.66 5.98
N PHE A 37 3.85 -6.20 6.39
CA PHE A 37 4.28 -6.16 7.78
C PHE A 37 4.49 -4.72 8.27
N ASN A 38 5.17 -3.89 7.48
CA ASN A 38 5.39 -2.49 7.86
C ASN A 38 4.07 -1.72 8.01
N ILE A 39 3.10 -1.94 7.12
CA ILE A 39 1.77 -1.33 7.18
C ILE A 39 1.02 -1.80 8.44
N SER A 40 1.05 -3.10 8.78
CA SER A 40 0.39 -3.57 10.00
C SER A 40 0.98 -2.94 11.26
N GLN A 41 2.30 -2.74 11.32
CA GLN A 41 2.92 -2.03 12.44
C GLN A 41 2.46 -0.56 12.52
N LEU A 42 2.27 0.11 11.37
CA LEU A 42 1.76 1.49 11.34
C LEU A 42 0.29 1.57 11.80
N GLU A 43 -0.54 0.62 11.40
CA GLU A 43 -1.94 0.52 11.84
C GLU A 43 -2.05 0.22 13.34
N GLU A 44 -1.23 -0.69 13.87
CA GLU A 44 -1.14 -0.96 15.30
C GLU A 44 -0.67 0.27 16.08
N TRP A 45 0.32 1.00 15.56
CA TRP A 45 0.79 2.23 16.17
C TRP A 45 -0.34 3.27 16.26
N LEU A 46 -1.13 3.45 15.20
CA LEU A 46 -2.32 4.32 15.23
C LEU A 46 -3.32 3.87 16.31
N ARG A 47 -3.43 2.55 16.54
CA ARG A 47 -4.37 1.97 17.51
C ARG A 47 -3.91 2.29 18.93
N GLY A 48 -2.64 2.05 19.22
CA GLY A 48 -2.02 2.37 20.52
C GLY A 48 -2.04 3.87 20.87
N LYS A 49 -2.23 4.74 19.87
CA LYS A 49 -2.37 6.21 20.06
C LYS A 49 -3.80 6.72 20.01
N ASN A 50 -4.81 5.86 19.89
CA ASN A 50 -6.22 6.25 19.70
C ASN A 50 -6.45 7.15 18.48
N LEU A 51 -5.68 6.95 17.41
CA LEU A 51 -5.72 7.73 16.17
C LEU A 51 -6.42 7.01 15.02
N GLN A 52 -7.13 5.91 15.28
CA GLN A 52 -7.85 5.14 14.24
C GLN A 52 -8.87 5.99 13.46
N GLN A 53 -9.53 6.93 14.14
CA GLN A 53 -10.50 7.84 13.52
C GLN A 53 -9.86 9.02 12.75
N SER A 54 -8.53 9.13 12.73
CA SER A 54 -7.84 10.26 12.08
C SER A 54 -7.90 10.25 10.55
N GLY A 55 -8.30 9.13 9.95
CA GLY A 55 -8.26 8.95 8.50
C GLY A 55 -6.86 8.60 7.96
N ALA A 56 -5.86 8.39 8.82
CA ALA A 56 -4.47 8.15 8.42
C ALA A 56 -4.26 6.79 7.76
N ALA A 57 -4.87 5.72 8.29
CA ALA A 57 -4.75 4.36 7.73
C ALA A 57 -5.25 4.29 6.28
N GLN A 58 -6.38 4.97 5.98
CA GLN A 58 -6.98 5.03 4.65
C GLN A 58 -6.05 5.66 3.60
N THR A 59 -5.10 6.51 4.01
CA THR A 59 -4.14 7.10 3.07
C THR A 59 -3.09 6.10 2.58
N LEU A 60 -2.95 4.94 3.23
CA LEU A 60 -2.04 3.87 2.84
C LEU A 60 -2.65 2.89 1.82
N GLU A 61 -3.93 3.04 1.47
CA GLU A 61 -4.65 2.13 0.58
C GLU A 61 -3.91 1.85 -0.75
N PRO A 62 -3.33 2.85 -1.45
CA PRO A 62 -2.55 2.58 -2.66
C PRO A 62 -1.33 1.68 -2.42
N LEU A 63 -0.60 1.90 -1.31
CA LEU A 63 0.54 1.07 -0.93
C LEU A 63 0.13 -0.35 -0.51
N ILE A 64 -1.02 -0.50 0.15
CA ILE A 64 -1.62 -1.81 0.48
C ILE A 64 -1.88 -2.60 -0.80
N GLN A 65 -2.57 -1.99 -1.77
CA GLN A 65 -2.88 -2.62 -3.04
C GLN A 65 -1.61 -2.94 -3.84
N ALA A 66 -0.61 -2.06 -3.85
CA ALA A 66 0.68 -2.35 -4.48
C ALA A 66 1.40 -3.55 -3.83
N ALA A 67 1.40 -3.63 -2.49
CA ALA A 67 2.00 -4.77 -1.78
C ALA A 67 1.28 -6.10 -2.06
N GLN A 68 -0.06 -6.06 -2.18
CA GLN A 68 -0.88 -7.22 -2.57
C GLN A 68 -0.63 -7.61 -4.03
N LEU A 69 -0.55 -6.63 -4.95
CA LEU A 69 -0.24 -6.85 -6.36
C LEU A 69 1.11 -7.55 -6.53
N LEU A 70 2.13 -7.17 -5.75
CA LEU A 70 3.44 -7.86 -5.77
C LEU A 70 3.35 -9.34 -5.38
N GLN A 71 2.36 -9.73 -4.57
CA GLN A 71 2.17 -11.10 -4.07
C GLN A 71 1.21 -11.95 -4.91
N LEU A 72 0.34 -11.34 -5.72
CA LEU A 72 -0.60 -12.05 -6.58
C LEU A 72 0.09 -12.82 -7.71
N LYS A 73 -0.55 -13.93 -8.10
CA LYS A 73 -0.25 -14.64 -9.34
C LYS A 73 -0.64 -13.76 -10.54
N LYS A 74 0.09 -13.90 -11.64
CA LYS A 74 -0.01 -13.04 -12.85
C LYS A 74 0.07 -13.89 -14.11
N LYS A 75 -0.60 -15.05 -14.13
CA LYS A 75 -0.45 -16.06 -15.19
C LYS A 75 -1.70 -16.23 -16.04
N THR A 76 -2.90 -16.14 -15.46
CA THR A 76 -4.15 -16.46 -16.16
C THR A 76 -5.02 -15.23 -16.39
N SER A 77 -6.08 -15.37 -17.20
CA SER A 77 -7.12 -14.34 -17.37
C SER A 77 -7.81 -14.02 -16.05
N GLU A 78 -8.05 -15.04 -15.23
CA GLU A 78 -8.68 -14.88 -13.91
C GLU A 78 -7.76 -14.11 -12.96
N ASP A 79 -6.44 -14.32 -13.04
CA ASP A 79 -5.46 -13.52 -12.29
C ASP A 79 -5.55 -12.03 -12.71
N ALA A 80 -5.71 -11.74 -14.01
CA ALA A 80 -5.86 -10.37 -14.50
C ALA A 80 -7.17 -9.72 -14.02
N GLU A 81 -8.28 -10.44 -14.03
CA GLU A 81 -9.56 -9.96 -13.47
C GLU A 81 -9.47 -9.70 -11.97
N ALA A 82 -8.77 -10.57 -11.24
CA ALA A 82 -8.51 -10.38 -9.81
C ALA A 82 -7.67 -9.12 -9.54
N ILE A 83 -6.65 -8.85 -10.37
CA ILE A 83 -5.83 -7.62 -10.28
C ILE A 83 -6.68 -6.37 -10.52
N CYS A 84 -7.52 -6.37 -11.56
CA CYS A 84 -8.43 -5.25 -11.86
C CYS A 84 -9.43 -5.00 -10.73
N SER A 85 -9.94 -6.07 -10.11
CA SER A 85 -10.87 -5.97 -8.98
C SER A 85 -10.17 -5.49 -7.70
N LEU A 86 -8.90 -5.84 -7.51
CA LEU A 86 -8.10 -5.45 -6.35
C LEU A 86 -7.64 -3.98 -6.42
N CYS A 87 -7.10 -3.56 -7.57
CA CYS A 87 -6.32 -2.32 -7.70
C CYS A 87 -7.22 -1.09 -7.96
N THR A 88 -8.20 -0.85 -7.08
CA THR A 88 -9.17 0.26 -7.20
C THR A 88 -8.62 1.64 -6.80
N SER A 89 -7.51 1.67 -6.07
CA SER A 89 -6.83 2.88 -5.58
C SER A 89 -5.50 3.15 -6.30
N LEU A 90 -5.18 2.35 -7.33
CA LEU A 90 -4.04 2.55 -8.22
C LEU A 90 -4.54 2.95 -9.61
N THR A 91 -3.78 3.81 -10.29
CA THR A 91 -4.03 4.12 -11.70
C THR A 91 -3.53 3.00 -12.60
N THR A 92 -4.06 2.90 -13.83
CA THR A 92 -3.61 1.89 -14.81
C THR A 92 -2.11 1.96 -15.12
N GLN A 93 -1.47 3.12 -14.98
CA GLN A 93 -0.02 3.27 -15.17
C GLN A 93 0.81 2.73 -14.00
N GLN A 94 0.18 2.56 -12.83
CA GLN A 94 0.83 2.06 -11.61
C GLN A 94 0.68 0.55 -11.42
N VAL A 95 -0.29 -0.06 -12.11
CA VAL A 95 -0.51 -1.52 -12.17
C VAL A 95 0.39 -2.12 -13.24
#